data_AF-A0A523RW07-F1
#
_entry.id   AF-A0A523RW07-F1
#
_cell.length_a   1.000
_cell.length_b   1.000
_cell.length_c   1.000
_cell.angle_alpha   90.00
_cell.angle_beta   90.00
_cell.angle_gamma   90.00
#
_symmetry.space_group_name_H-M   'P 1'
#
loop_
_entity.id
_entity.type
_entity.pdbx_description
1 polymer ?
#
loop_
_entity_poly.entity_id
_entity_poly.type
_entity_poly.pdbx_seq_one_letter_code
_entity_poly.pdbx_strand_id
1 'polypeptide(L)'
;MPPNPREEKLINNLRSKISSLPGLKDGGKYLSEDLWVRHCIELKNNLLNKDPREFLKWDVMLKTMYHQTDEVEFNFLKSHPNWELFKKAIKREFPVFHSVPYFAYRSTNSNTVHHAYHIAQLLKYANININKLSTVFEFGGGYGNMCRLFFNLGFKGNYTIFDLPIFNELQRYYLSSLGLPLASDNLNNIKKTSNIILMSDTKNILDDFCNKGLFIGTWSISEVPVYFRKKIFKIIGNPDYFLLAYQNNFEEVDNVKYFKSFCAEKKNYLWHDFEIEHLKGNRYLIGEKIK
;
A
#
# COMPACT_ATOMS: atom_id res chain seq x y z
N MET A 1 -2.04 3.44 -27.94
CA MET A 1 -0.76 3.88 -28.57
C MET A 1 0.32 2.88 -28.22
N PRO A 2 1.28 2.58 -29.12
CA PRO A 2 2.40 1.71 -28.79
C PRO A 2 3.25 2.30 -27.65
N PRO A 3 4.01 1.49 -26.89
CA PRO A 3 4.90 2.00 -25.86
C PRO A 3 6.03 2.83 -26.48
N ASN A 4 6.43 3.91 -25.80
CA ASN A 4 7.66 4.62 -26.17
C ASN A 4 8.91 3.83 -25.74
N PRO A 5 10.12 4.19 -26.19
CA PRO A 5 11.33 3.41 -25.89
C PRO A 5 11.63 3.24 -24.39
N ARG A 6 11.29 4.23 -23.56
CA ARG A 6 11.45 4.12 -22.09
C ARG A 6 10.44 3.13 -21.51
N GLU A 7 9.19 3.20 -21.93
CA GLU A 7 8.13 2.28 -21.51
C GLU A 7 8.48 0.84 -21.92
N GLU A 8 8.93 0.63 -23.16
CA GLU A 8 9.33 -0.68 -23.66
C GLU A 8 10.48 -1.28 -22.84
N LYS A 9 11.50 -0.48 -22.51
CA LYS A 9 12.59 -0.91 -21.62
C LYS A 9 12.08 -1.34 -20.24
N LEU A 10 11.16 -0.59 -19.66
CA LEU A 10 10.57 -0.91 -18.35
C LEU A 10 9.70 -2.17 -18.40
N ILE A 11 8.91 -2.34 -19.46
CA ILE A 11 8.10 -3.54 -19.70
C ILE A 11 8.99 -4.78 -19.87
N ASN A 12 10.07 -4.68 -20.65
CA ASN A 12 11.00 -5.79 -20.85
C ASN A 12 11.73 -6.16 -19.57
N ASN A 13 12.14 -5.18 -18.75
CA ASN A 13 12.73 -5.44 -17.44
C ASN A 13 11.73 -6.14 -16.51
N LEU A 14 10.48 -5.64 -16.44
CA LEU A 14 9.41 -6.27 -15.67
C LEU A 14 9.22 -7.73 -16.07
N ARG A 15 9.06 -8.02 -17.36
CA ARG A 15 8.86 -9.40 -17.85
C ARG A 15 10.04 -10.32 -17.57
N SER A 16 11.27 -9.81 -17.69
CA SER A 16 12.48 -10.54 -17.33
C SER A 16 12.50 -10.93 -15.85
N LYS A 17 12.23 -9.95 -14.97
CA LYS A 17 12.16 -10.18 -13.52
C LYS A 17 11.05 -11.15 -13.14
N ILE A 18 9.84 -10.97 -13.69
CA ILE A 18 8.69 -11.86 -13.45
C ILE A 18 8.98 -13.30 -13.90
N SER A 19 9.65 -13.48 -15.04
CA SER A 19 10.07 -14.80 -15.53
C SER A 19 11.06 -15.48 -14.59
N SER A 20 11.94 -14.70 -13.95
CA SER A 20 12.95 -15.21 -13.00
C SER A 20 12.40 -15.55 -11.60
N LEU A 21 11.18 -15.11 -11.28
CA LEU A 21 10.57 -15.42 -9.99
C LEU A 21 10.29 -16.92 -9.85
N PRO A 22 10.50 -17.50 -8.67
CA PRO A 22 10.25 -18.92 -8.42
C PRO A 22 8.79 -19.29 -8.75
N GLY A 23 8.57 -20.56 -9.09
CA GLY A 23 7.22 -21.09 -9.26
C GLY A 23 6.42 -20.97 -7.97
N LEU A 24 5.17 -20.52 -8.09
CA LEU A 24 4.20 -20.53 -7.00
C LEU A 24 3.57 -21.93 -6.96
N LYS A 25 3.40 -22.49 -5.77
CA LYS A 25 2.72 -23.77 -5.57
C LYS A 25 1.43 -23.53 -4.81
N ASP A 26 0.34 -24.08 -5.31
CA ASP A 26 -0.94 -24.14 -4.60
C ASP A 26 -0.86 -25.11 -3.40
N GLY A 27 -1.71 -24.93 -2.39
CA GLY A 27 -1.78 -25.80 -1.22
C GLY A 27 -1.02 -25.24 -0.01
N GLY A 28 -1.20 -23.95 0.26
CA GLY A 28 -0.81 -23.30 1.51
C GLY A 28 -1.46 -23.94 2.72
N LYS A 29 -0.94 -23.63 3.91
CA LYS A 29 -1.45 -24.22 5.16
C LYS A 29 -2.76 -23.53 5.61
N TYR A 30 -3.02 -22.32 5.11
CA TYR A 30 -4.13 -21.47 5.49
C TYR A 30 -4.91 -21.00 4.24
N LEU A 31 -6.24 -20.87 4.35
CA LEU A 31 -7.12 -20.47 3.23
C LEU A 31 -6.74 -19.08 2.68
N SER A 32 -6.36 -18.17 3.58
CA SER A 32 -5.84 -16.84 3.26
C SER A 32 -4.60 -16.90 2.35
N GLU A 33 -3.68 -17.84 2.58
CA GLU A 33 -2.49 -18.01 1.75
C GLU A 33 -2.87 -18.53 0.35
N ASP A 34 -3.75 -19.53 0.28
CA ASP A 34 -4.20 -20.12 -0.98
C ASP A 34 -4.92 -19.10 -1.89
N LEU A 35 -5.70 -18.20 -1.29
CA LEU A 35 -6.34 -17.12 -2.03
C LEU A 35 -5.30 -16.21 -2.71
N TRP A 36 -4.30 -15.76 -1.94
CA TRP A 36 -3.26 -14.87 -2.46
C TRP A 36 -2.33 -15.56 -3.47
N VAL A 37 -2.07 -16.86 -3.33
CA VAL A 37 -1.31 -17.64 -4.34
C VAL A 37 -2.04 -17.61 -5.69
N ARG A 38 -3.36 -17.84 -5.71
CA ARG A 38 -4.17 -17.78 -6.95
C ARG A 38 -4.10 -16.41 -7.62
N HIS A 39 -4.23 -15.34 -6.85
CA HIS A 39 -4.07 -13.97 -7.37
C HIS A 39 -2.68 -13.74 -7.96
N CYS A 40 -1.63 -14.24 -7.31
CA CYS A 40 -0.26 -14.13 -7.84
C CYS A 40 -0.07 -14.91 -9.15
N ILE A 41 -0.69 -16.09 -9.31
CA ILE A 41 -0.64 -16.86 -10.57
C ILE A 41 -1.33 -16.09 -11.70
N GLU A 42 -2.54 -15.56 -11.45
CA GLU A 42 -3.28 -14.77 -12.44
C GLU A 42 -2.50 -13.51 -12.84
N LEU A 43 -1.94 -12.79 -11.86
CA LEU A 43 -1.12 -11.62 -12.10
C LEU A 43 0.14 -11.94 -12.90
N LYS A 44 0.83 -13.05 -12.59
CA LYS A 44 2.04 -13.49 -13.32
C LYS A 44 1.72 -13.69 -14.80
N ASN A 45 0.63 -14.39 -15.08
CA ASN A 45 0.18 -14.63 -16.44
C ASN A 45 -0.16 -13.34 -17.18
N ASN A 46 -0.84 -12.39 -16.53
CA ASN A 46 -1.16 -11.10 -17.12
C ASN A 46 0.11 -10.27 -17.40
N LEU A 47 1.06 -10.21 -16.47
CA LEU A 47 2.32 -9.45 -16.62
C LEU A 47 3.21 -9.97 -17.76
N LEU A 48 3.22 -11.29 -17.98
CA LEU A 48 3.99 -11.89 -19.06
C LEU A 48 3.34 -11.68 -20.44
N ASN A 49 2.00 -11.72 -20.51
CA ASN A 49 1.30 -11.89 -21.79
C ASN A 49 0.46 -10.68 -22.22
N LYS A 50 0.13 -9.74 -21.32
CA LYS A 50 -0.67 -8.54 -21.61
C LYS A 50 0.20 -7.29 -21.59
N ASP A 51 -0.37 -6.15 -22.02
CA ASP A 51 0.26 -4.83 -21.92
C ASP A 51 0.21 -4.33 -20.46
N PRO A 52 1.35 -4.23 -19.75
CA PRO A 52 1.36 -3.82 -18.35
C PRO A 52 0.87 -2.38 -18.13
N ARG A 53 0.75 -1.53 -19.17
CA ARG A 53 0.21 -0.16 -19.02
C ARG A 53 -1.30 -0.15 -18.74
N GLU A 54 -1.96 -1.29 -18.98
CA GLU A 54 -3.39 -1.50 -18.76
C GLU A 54 -3.69 -2.23 -17.44
N PHE A 55 -2.68 -2.47 -16.59
CA PHE A 55 -2.82 -3.37 -15.44
C PHE A 55 -3.96 -2.98 -14.50
N LEU A 56 -4.22 -1.68 -14.33
CA LEU A 56 -5.31 -1.15 -13.50
C LEU A 56 -6.73 -1.54 -13.97
N LYS A 57 -6.87 -2.18 -15.13
CA LYS A 57 -8.14 -2.70 -15.67
C LYS A 57 -8.22 -4.23 -15.62
N TRP A 58 -7.18 -4.93 -15.20
CA TRP A 58 -7.20 -6.39 -15.17
C TRP A 58 -8.05 -6.91 -14.02
N ASP A 59 -8.76 -8.01 -14.25
CA ASP A 59 -9.67 -8.62 -13.27
C ASP A 59 -9.01 -8.87 -11.91
N VAL A 60 -7.80 -9.45 -11.89
CA VAL A 60 -7.03 -9.61 -10.64
C VAL A 60 -6.87 -8.29 -9.88
N MET A 61 -6.52 -7.20 -10.56
CA MET A 61 -6.33 -5.89 -9.92
C MET A 61 -7.65 -5.31 -9.44
N LEU A 62 -8.72 -5.49 -10.22
CA LEU A 62 -10.06 -5.05 -9.87
C LEU A 62 -10.62 -5.78 -8.64
N LYS A 63 -10.29 -7.07 -8.49
CA LYS A 63 -10.73 -7.91 -7.36
C LYS A 63 -9.94 -7.64 -6.09
N THR A 64 -8.63 -7.40 -6.19
CA THR A 64 -7.75 -7.39 -5.00
C THR A 64 -7.38 -6.00 -4.51
N MET A 65 -7.43 -4.97 -5.37
CA MET A 65 -6.78 -3.67 -5.09
C MET A 65 -7.53 -2.45 -5.59
N TYR A 66 -8.66 -2.63 -6.26
CA TYR A 66 -9.46 -1.53 -6.77
C TYR A 66 -10.68 -1.32 -5.90
N HIS A 67 -10.86 -0.08 -5.48
CA HIS A 67 -12.12 0.38 -4.92
C HIS A 67 -12.76 1.41 -5.86
N GLN A 68 -14.03 1.19 -6.20
CA GLN A 68 -14.84 2.22 -6.83
C GLN A 68 -15.29 3.21 -5.75
N THR A 69 -14.49 4.25 -5.56
CA THR A 69 -14.82 5.37 -4.67
C THR A 69 -16.21 5.93 -4.94
N ASP A 70 -16.95 6.10 -3.86
CA ASP A 70 -18.22 6.81 -3.82
C ASP A 70 -18.03 8.34 -3.79
N GLU A 71 -19.13 9.09 -3.67
CA GLU A 71 -19.04 10.54 -3.48
C GLU A 71 -18.62 10.94 -2.07
N VAL A 72 -18.81 10.07 -1.07
CA VAL A 72 -18.53 10.35 0.34
C VAL A 72 -17.05 10.61 0.54
N GLU A 73 -16.18 9.74 0.04
CA GLU A 73 -14.72 9.88 0.16
C GLU A 73 -14.23 11.16 -0.54
N PHE A 74 -14.73 11.43 -1.74
CA PHE A 74 -14.30 12.59 -2.51
C PHE A 74 -14.77 13.91 -1.88
N ASN A 75 -16.01 13.96 -1.40
CA ASN A 75 -16.55 15.12 -0.71
C ASN A 75 -15.84 15.36 0.62
N PHE A 76 -15.48 14.29 1.33
CA PHE A 76 -14.63 14.38 2.53
C PHE A 76 -13.30 15.06 2.20
N LEU A 77 -12.58 14.62 1.15
CA LEU A 77 -11.32 15.24 0.73
C LEU A 77 -11.47 16.72 0.37
N LYS A 78 -12.56 17.09 -0.33
CA LYS A 78 -12.86 18.49 -0.68
C LYS A 78 -13.07 19.37 0.55
N SER A 79 -13.67 18.82 1.60
CA SER A 79 -13.91 19.53 2.86
C SER A 79 -12.66 19.64 3.74
N HIS A 80 -11.61 18.88 3.44
CA HIS A 80 -10.41 18.84 4.27
C HIS A 80 -9.65 20.18 4.22
N PRO A 81 -9.13 20.70 5.35
CA PRO A 81 -8.39 21.98 5.37
C PRO A 81 -7.22 22.04 4.39
N ASN A 82 -6.57 20.90 4.15
CA ASN A 82 -5.48 20.75 3.18
C ASN A 82 -5.96 20.34 1.76
N TRP A 83 -7.19 20.65 1.36
CA TRP A 83 -7.75 20.23 0.06
C TRP A 83 -6.85 20.61 -1.12
N GLU A 84 -6.29 21.81 -1.16
CA GLU A 84 -5.41 22.23 -2.27
C GLU A 84 -4.13 21.39 -2.40
N LEU A 85 -3.64 20.83 -1.29
CA LEU A 85 -2.54 19.86 -1.31
C LEU A 85 -3.03 18.52 -1.86
N PHE A 86 -4.15 17.99 -1.35
CA PHE A 86 -4.74 16.73 -1.84
C PHE A 86 -5.10 16.80 -3.32
N LYS A 87 -5.73 17.88 -3.78
CA LYS A 87 -6.10 18.14 -5.17
C LYS A 87 -4.91 18.06 -6.12
N LYS A 88 -3.73 18.53 -5.70
CA LYS A 88 -2.48 18.38 -6.45
C LYS A 88 -1.97 16.94 -6.40
N ALA A 89 -2.05 16.29 -5.24
CA ALA A 89 -1.52 14.95 -5.04
C ALA A 89 -2.29 13.84 -5.73
N ILE A 90 -3.62 13.97 -5.86
CA ILE A 90 -4.51 12.95 -6.46
C ILE A 90 -4.57 13.01 -8.00
N LYS A 91 -3.75 13.80 -8.67
CA LYS A 91 -3.75 13.82 -10.14
C LYS A 91 -3.49 12.41 -10.68
N ARG A 92 -4.11 12.04 -11.80
CA ARG A 92 -3.89 10.74 -12.46
C ARG A 92 -2.46 10.59 -12.97
N GLU A 93 -2.07 9.35 -13.13
CA GLU A 93 -0.84 8.86 -13.72
C GLU A 93 -0.84 8.92 -15.26
N PHE A 94 -1.70 9.74 -15.85
CA PHE A 94 -1.81 9.91 -17.30
C PHE A 94 -0.64 10.76 -17.83
N PRO A 95 -0.06 10.46 -19.00
CA PRO A 95 -0.44 9.41 -19.96
C PRO A 95 0.20 8.04 -19.74
N VAL A 96 0.97 7.84 -18.67
CA VAL A 96 1.77 6.62 -18.45
C VAL A 96 0.90 5.39 -18.21
N PHE A 97 -0.18 5.54 -17.43
CA PHE A 97 -1.14 4.47 -17.17
C PHE A 97 -2.55 4.89 -17.59
N HIS A 98 -3.31 3.93 -18.11
CA HIS A 98 -4.65 4.19 -18.65
C HIS A 98 -5.75 3.92 -17.62
N SER A 99 -5.62 4.45 -16.40
CA SER A 99 -6.66 4.33 -15.37
C SER A 99 -7.99 4.94 -15.82
N VAL A 100 -9.12 4.35 -15.40
CA VAL A 100 -10.45 4.92 -15.65
C VAL A 100 -10.59 6.23 -14.85
N PRO A 101 -10.95 7.36 -15.49
CA PRO A 101 -11.14 8.63 -14.77
C PRO A 101 -12.27 8.50 -13.73
N TYR A 102 -12.11 9.17 -12.59
CA TYR A 102 -13.20 9.32 -11.63
C TYR A 102 -14.29 10.22 -12.21
N PHE A 103 -15.55 9.80 -12.11
CA PHE A 103 -16.65 10.42 -12.85
C PHE A 103 -16.86 11.89 -12.47
N ALA A 104 -16.80 12.23 -11.17
CA ALA A 104 -17.03 13.59 -10.68
C ALA A 104 -15.78 14.50 -10.78
N TYR A 105 -14.60 13.93 -11.06
CA TYR A 105 -13.36 14.71 -11.20
C TYR A 105 -12.35 13.99 -12.10
N ARG A 106 -12.45 14.20 -13.41
CA ARG A 106 -11.72 13.42 -14.43
C ARG A 106 -10.18 13.52 -14.38
N SER A 107 -9.64 14.48 -13.61
CA SER A 107 -8.20 14.59 -13.36
C SER A 107 -7.67 13.63 -12.29
N THR A 108 -8.52 12.92 -11.55
CA THR A 108 -8.18 11.80 -10.64
C THR A 108 -8.83 10.49 -11.10
N ASN A 109 -8.44 9.35 -10.54
CA ASN A 109 -9.16 8.06 -10.66
C ASN A 109 -9.70 7.63 -9.28
N SER A 110 -10.68 6.72 -9.27
CA SER A 110 -11.34 6.30 -8.02
C SER A 110 -10.35 5.80 -6.98
N ASN A 111 -9.47 4.88 -7.34
CA ASN A 111 -8.55 4.28 -6.38
C ASN A 111 -7.55 5.29 -5.75
N THR A 112 -7.16 6.31 -6.51
CA THR A 112 -6.36 7.42 -5.97
C THR A 112 -7.15 8.26 -4.97
N VAL A 113 -8.46 8.48 -5.19
CA VAL A 113 -9.33 9.13 -4.20
C VAL A 113 -9.46 8.26 -2.95
N HIS A 114 -9.69 6.96 -3.11
CA HIS A 114 -9.78 6.00 -2.01
C HIS A 114 -8.54 6.03 -1.10
N HIS A 115 -7.34 5.90 -1.69
CA HIS A 115 -6.10 5.95 -0.92
C HIS A 115 -5.88 7.30 -0.26
N ALA A 116 -6.21 8.41 -0.94
CA ALA A 116 -6.10 9.74 -0.35
C ALA A 116 -7.08 9.92 0.82
N TYR A 117 -8.26 9.32 0.76
CA TYR A 117 -9.22 9.30 1.84
C TYR A 117 -8.66 8.60 3.09
N HIS A 118 -7.99 7.44 2.95
CA HIS A 118 -7.30 6.80 4.09
C HIS A 118 -6.26 7.70 4.74
N ILE A 119 -5.47 8.42 3.93
CA ILE A 119 -4.50 9.39 4.45
C ILE A 119 -5.22 10.53 5.19
N ALA A 120 -6.32 11.05 4.65
CA ALA A 120 -7.08 12.12 5.29
C ALA A 120 -7.71 11.66 6.62
N GLN A 121 -8.13 10.39 6.72
CA GLN A 121 -8.58 9.79 7.97
C GLN A 121 -7.45 9.71 9.01
N LEU A 122 -6.23 9.31 8.61
CA LEU A 122 -5.06 9.37 9.47
C LEU A 122 -4.81 10.79 9.99
N LEU A 123 -4.84 11.80 9.11
CA LEU A 123 -4.64 13.21 9.51
C LEU A 123 -5.73 13.74 10.45
N LYS A 124 -6.95 13.20 10.37
CA LYS A 124 -8.06 13.58 11.24
C LYS A 124 -7.92 13.03 12.66
N TYR A 125 -7.39 11.83 12.82
CA TYR A 125 -7.36 11.11 14.10
C TYR A 125 -5.98 11.05 14.77
N ALA A 126 -4.92 11.42 14.06
CA ALA A 126 -3.57 11.48 14.62
C ALA A 126 -2.95 12.86 14.39
N ASN A 127 -2.19 13.36 15.37
CA ASN A 127 -1.43 14.61 15.26
C ASN A 127 -0.14 14.41 14.46
N ILE A 128 -0.28 13.97 13.22
CA ILE A 128 0.83 13.61 12.33
C ILE A 128 1.09 14.69 11.29
N ASN A 129 2.38 14.92 11.02
CA ASN A 129 2.82 15.74 9.90
C ASN A 129 3.64 14.87 8.94
N ILE A 130 3.05 14.53 7.79
CA ILE A 130 3.66 13.67 6.76
C ILE A 130 5.06 14.16 6.38
N ASN A 131 5.28 15.47 6.28
CA ASN A 131 6.55 16.06 5.87
C ASN A 131 7.66 15.93 6.93
N LYS A 132 7.29 15.61 8.18
CA LYS A 132 8.21 15.40 9.30
C LYS A 132 8.48 13.91 9.58
N LEU A 133 7.81 12.99 8.89
CA LEU A 133 8.06 11.57 9.04
C LEU A 133 9.43 11.21 8.44
N SER A 134 10.22 10.45 9.20
CA SER A 134 11.49 9.88 8.74
C SER A 134 11.29 8.60 7.94
N THR A 135 10.33 7.77 8.35
CA THR A 135 10.07 6.46 7.73
C THR A 135 8.58 6.16 7.66
N VAL A 136 8.20 5.46 6.60
CA VAL A 136 6.90 4.79 6.45
C VAL A 136 7.19 3.33 6.12
N PHE A 137 6.51 2.42 6.83
CA PHE A 137 6.50 1.00 6.51
C PHE A 137 5.07 0.61 6.13
N GLU A 138 4.87 0.27 4.87
CA GLU A 138 3.60 -0.21 4.33
C GLU A 138 3.66 -1.71 4.12
N PHE A 139 2.81 -2.45 4.84
CA PHE A 139 2.61 -3.86 4.63
C PHE A 139 1.51 -4.06 3.58
N GLY A 140 1.79 -4.81 2.50
CA GLY A 140 0.89 -5.04 1.39
C GLY A 140 0.50 -3.75 0.66
N GLY A 141 1.45 -3.09 -0.01
CA GLY A 141 1.24 -1.79 -0.68
C GLY A 141 0.50 -1.87 -2.03
N GLY A 142 0.06 -3.07 -2.42
CA GLY A 142 -0.68 -3.30 -3.67
C GLY A 142 0.21 -2.98 -4.87
N TYR A 143 -0.17 -2.01 -5.69
CA TYR A 143 0.67 -1.54 -6.80
C TYR A 143 1.52 -0.29 -6.47
N GLY A 144 1.48 0.21 -5.23
CA GLY A 144 2.33 1.32 -4.76
C GLY A 144 1.73 2.72 -4.87
N ASN A 145 0.42 2.85 -5.07
CA ASN A 145 -0.21 4.18 -5.16
C ASN A 145 -0.26 4.94 -3.83
N MET A 146 -0.36 4.25 -2.69
CA MET A 146 -0.24 4.90 -1.38
C MET A 146 1.14 5.56 -1.22
N CYS A 147 2.22 4.82 -1.52
CA CYS A 147 3.58 5.35 -1.56
C CYS A 147 3.68 6.61 -2.45
N ARG A 148 3.21 6.52 -3.70
CA ARG A 148 3.16 7.67 -4.62
C ARG A 148 2.44 8.88 -3.99
N LEU A 149 1.30 8.68 -3.35
CA LEU A 149 0.53 9.74 -2.71
C LEU A 149 1.30 10.40 -1.56
N PHE A 150 2.01 9.63 -0.73
CA PHE A 150 2.86 10.20 0.32
C PHE A 150 3.93 11.15 -0.25
N PHE A 151 4.63 10.75 -1.31
CA PHE A 151 5.60 11.63 -1.98
C PHE A 151 4.93 12.87 -2.58
N ASN A 152 3.77 12.72 -3.22
CA ASN A 152 3.00 13.85 -3.75
C ASN A 152 2.50 14.82 -2.68
N LEU A 153 2.28 14.34 -1.45
CA LEU A 153 1.88 15.15 -0.29
C LEU A 153 3.08 15.81 0.42
N GLY A 154 4.32 15.51 -0.01
CA GLY A 154 5.53 16.17 0.49
C GLY A 154 6.38 15.32 1.43
N PHE A 155 6.10 14.02 1.57
CA PHE A 155 6.98 13.09 2.29
C PHE A 155 8.39 13.08 1.68
N LYS A 156 9.42 13.12 2.54
CA LYS A 156 10.84 13.11 2.16
C LYS A 156 11.66 12.03 2.86
N GLY A 157 11.01 11.19 3.67
CA GLY A 157 11.65 10.10 4.38
C GLY A 157 11.86 8.86 3.52
N ASN A 158 12.23 7.75 4.15
CA ASN A 158 12.31 6.45 3.48
C ASN A 158 10.95 5.75 3.52
N TYR A 159 10.49 5.26 2.37
CA TYR A 159 9.24 4.53 2.25
C TYR A 159 9.53 3.07 1.93
N THR A 160 9.18 2.17 2.83
CA THR A 160 9.33 0.73 2.63
C THR A 160 7.98 0.11 2.31
N ILE A 161 7.90 -0.61 1.19
CA ILE A 161 6.77 -1.48 0.86
C ILE A 161 7.22 -2.92 1.11
N PHE A 162 6.55 -3.60 2.02
CA PHE A 162 6.70 -5.03 2.24
C PHE A 162 5.55 -5.76 1.57
N ASP A 163 5.84 -6.56 0.55
CA ASP A 163 4.83 -7.27 -0.24
C ASP A 163 5.36 -8.59 -0.82
N LEU A 164 4.49 -9.38 -1.44
CA LEU A 164 4.89 -10.58 -2.16
C LEU A 164 5.83 -10.20 -3.32
N PRO A 165 6.80 -11.07 -3.69
CA PRO A 165 7.80 -10.74 -4.71
C PRO A 165 7.21 -10.26 -6.05
N ILE A 166 6.09 -10.84 -6.47
CA ILE A 166 5.42 -10.45 -7.71
C ILE A 166 4.83 -9.03 -7.66
N PHE A 167 4.28 -8.63 -6.50
CA PHE A 167 3.77 -7.29 -6.31
C PHE A 167 4.90 -6.28 -6.20
N ASN A 168 6.03 -6.63 -5.57
CA ASN A 168 7.22 -5.78 -5.60
C ASN A 168 7.70 -5.50 -7.04
N GLU A 169 7.68 -6.49 -7.94
CA GLU A 169 8.05 -6.23 -9.34
C GLU A 169 7.02 -5.33 -10.06
N LEU A 170 5.72 -5.50 -9.79
CA LEU A 170 4.68 -4.59 -10.29
C LEU A 170 4.87 -3.16 -9.74
N GLN A 171 5.11 -3.01 -8.44
CA GLN A 171 5.37 -1.73 -7.78
C GLN A 171 6.63 -1.08 -8.34
N ARG A 172 7.70 -1.86 -8.56
CA ARG A 172 8.94 -1.40 -9.20
C ARG A 172 8.65 -0.80 -10.56
N TYR A 173 7.90 -1.52 -11.39
CA TYR A 173 7.47 -1.04 -12.69
C TYR A 173 6.62 0.24 -12.59
N TYR A 174 5.59 0.24 -11.75
CA TYR A 174 4.68 1.37 -11.56
C TYR A 174 5.44 2.64 -11.13
N LEU A 175 6.16 2.56 -10.01
CA LEU A 175 6.87 3.69 -9.41
C LEU A 175 8.01 4.21 -10.31
N SER A 176 8.75 3.32 -10.97
CA SER A 176 9.82 3.70 -11.92
C SER A 176 9.26 4.39 -13.17
N SER A 177 8.09 3.96 -13.64
CA SER A 177 7.39 4.59 -14.77
C SER A 177 6.99 6.04 -14.44
N LEU A 178 6.72 6.33 -13.16
CA LEU A 178 6.44 7.67 -12.66
C LEU A 178 7.68 8.47 -12.26
N GLY A 179 8.87 7.88 -12.37
CA GLY A 179 10.14 8.55 -12.04
C GLY A 179 10.38 8.72 -10.54
N LEU A 180 9.74 7.91 -9.69
CA LEU A 180 9.94 7.95 -8.25
C LEU A 180 11.30 7.32 -7.84
N PRO A 181 11.88 7.74 -6.69
CA PRO A 181 13.25 7.39 -6.31
C PRO A 181 13.33 6.00 -5.66
N LEU A 182 13.30 4.94 -6.46
CA LEU A 182 13.56 3.59 -5.93
C LEU A 182 15.02 3.44 -5.51
N ALA A 183 15.22 2.81 -4.35
CA ALA A 183 16.52 2.32 -3.94
C ALA A 183 17.05 1.29 -4.96
N SER A 184 18.36 1.28 -5.18
CA SER A 184 18.98 0.19 -5.90
C SER A 184 18.85 -1.11 -5.09
N ASP A 185 18.93 -2.25 -5.77
CA ASP A 185 18.90 -3.56 -5.11
C ASP A 185 20.10 -3.76 -4.14
N ASN A 186 21.09 -2.84 -4.15
CA ASN A 186 22.19 -2.80 -3.20
C ASN A 186 21.91 -1.76 -2.09
N LEU A 187 21.39 -2.25 -0.96
CA LEU A 187 21.05 -1.44 0.23
C LEU A 187 22.27 -0.77 0.88
N ASN A 188 23.51 -1.18 0.55
CA ASN A 188 24.74 -0.63 1.15
C ASN A 188 25.04 0.82 0.70
N ASN A 189 24.28 1.38 -0.25
CA ASN A 189 24.46 2.72 -0.79
C ASN A 189 23.22 3.63 -0.61
N ILE A 190 22.35 3.37 0.36
CA ILE A 190 21.26 4.28 0.75
C ILE A 190 21.85 5.53 1.40
N LYS A 191 22.46 6.41 0.59
CA LYS A 191 23.10 7.66 1.00
C LYS A 191 22.18 8.89 0.84
N LYS A 192 20.92 8.70 0.41
CA LYS A 192 19.95 9.79 0.22
C LYS A 192 18.81 9.71 1.23
N THR A 193 18.34 10.86 1.70
CA THR A 193 16.97 11.00 2.20
C THR A 193 16.02 10.86 0.99
N SER A 194 14.85 10.21 1.16
CA SER A 194 13.84 9.94 0.11
C SER A 194 14.06 8.72 -0.80
N ASN A 195 14.26 7.51 -0.26
CA ASN A 195 14.23 6.27 -1.07
C ASN A 195 12.94 5.48 -0.90
N ILE A 196 12.52 4.81 -1.97
CA ILE A 196 11.51 3.75 -1.93
C ILE A 196 12.21 2.40 -1.90
N ILE A 197 11.93 1.61 -0.88
CA ILE A 197 12.54 0.30 -0.64
C ILE A 197 11.44 -0.75 -0.82
N LEU A 198 11.67 -1.73 -1.70
CA LEU A 198 10.75 -2.84 -1.94
C LEU A 198 11.31 -4.09 -1.28
N MET A 199 10.49 -4.77 -0.48
CA MET A 199 10.93 -5.90 0.35
C MET A 199 9.91 -7.04 0.31
N SER A 200 10.40 -8.27 0.22
CA SER A 200 9.53 -9.48 0.27
C SER A 200 9.95 -10.48 1.33
N ASP A 201 11.02 -10.21 2.05
CA ASP A 201 11.52 -11.06 3.10
C ASP A 201 11.76 -10.26 4.38
N THR A 202 11.66 -10.97 5.50
CA THR A 202 11.86 -10.39 6.82
C THR A 202 13.31 -10.42 7.28
N LYS A 203 14.22 -11.02 6.49
CA LYS A 203 15.63 -11.20 6.88
C LYS A 203 16.42 -9.91 6.68
N ASN A 204 16.01 -9.10 5.71
CA ASN A 204 16.67 -7.86 5.33
C ASN A 204 16.03 -6.60 5.94
N ILE A 205 15.16 -6.74 6.95
CA ILE A 205 14.52 -5.58 7.58
C ILE A 205 15.55 -4.85 8.44
N LEU A 206 15.86 -3.61 8.02
CA LEU A 206 16.87 -2.74 8.61
C LEU A 206 16.53 -2.46 10.09
N ASP A 207 17.49 -2.64 11.00
CA ASP A 207 17.31 -2.36 12.43
C ASP A 207 16.81 -0.91 12.69
N ASP A 208 17.14 0.03 11.78
CA ASP A 208 16.74 1.44 11.81
C ASP A 208 15.23 1.71 11.67
N PHE A 209 14.41 0.72 11.29
CA PHE A 209 12.95 0.90 11.23
C PHE A 209 12.31 1.10 12.60
N CYS A 210 12.97 0.65 13.68
CA CYS A 210 12.27 0.18 14.87
C CYS A 210 11.59 1.21 15.77
N ASN A 211 11.77 2.54 15.62
CA ASN A 211 11.35 3.45 16.70
C ASN A 211 10.77 4.83 16.32
N LYS A 212 10.69 5.23 15.04
CA LYS A 212 10.22 6.58 14.63
C LYS A 212 9.63 6.59 13.22
N GLY A 213 8.34 6.35 13.08
CA GLY A 213 7.71 6.23 11.76
C GLY A 213 6.23 5.87 11.80
N LEU A 214 5.65 5.71 10.61
CA LEU A 214 4.26 5.29 10.40
C LEU A 214 4.23 3.86 9.88
N PHE A 215 3.43 2.99 10.51
CA PHE A 215 3.06 1.70 9.96
C PHE A 215 1.71 1.78 9.25
N ILE A 216 1.64 1.31 8.00
CA ILE A 216 0.42 1.26 7.20
C ILE A 216 0.09 -0.20 6.87
N GLY A 217 -1.16 -0.59 7.05
CA GLY A 217 -1.69 -1.89 6.64
C GLY A 217 -3.18 -1.78 6.37
N THR A 218 -3.54 -1.34 5.17
CA THR A 218 -4.94 -1.23 4.74
C THR A 218 -5.38 -2.56 4.12
N TRP A 219 -6.17 -3.33 4.88
CA TRP A 219 -6.64 -4.71 4.67
C TRP A 219 -5.57 -5.80 4.67
N SER A 220 -4.39 -5.52 4.13
CA SER A 220 -3.28 -6.48 3.98
C SER A 220 -2.90 -7.25 5.27
N ILE A 221 -2.68 -6.56 6.39
CA ILE A 221 -2.22 -7.21 7.64
C ILE A 221 -3.34 -8.04 8.28
N SER A 222 -4.60 -7.73 7.99
CA SER A 222 -5.76 -8.48 8.47
C SER A 222 -6.12 -9.68 7.60
N GLU A 223 -5.42 -9.84 6.47
CA GLU A 223 -5.62 -10.93 5.51
C GLU A 223 -4.53 -11.98 5.54
N VAL A 224 -3.53 -11.84 6.43
CA VAL A 224 -2.48 -12.84 6.62
C VAL A 224 -2.71 -13.64 7.90
N PRO A 225 -2.17 -14.87 8.00
CA PRO A 225 -2.27 -15.68 9.21
C PRO A 225 -1.74 -14.96 10.45
N VAL A 226 -2.38 -15.19 11.61
CA VAL A 226 -2.06 -14.52 12.89
C VAL A 226 -0.59 -14.68 13.29
N TYR A 227 0.03 -15.84 13.03
CA TYR A 227 1.45 -16.05 13.36
C TYR A 227 2.35 -15.09 12.57
N PHE A 228 2.00 -14.79 11.31
CA PHE A 228 2.75 -13.89 10.46
C PHE A 228 2.55 -12.44 10.88
N ARG A 229 1.33 -12.05 11.27
CA ARG A 229 1.05 -10.74 11.89
C ARG A 229 1.97 -10.50 13.09
N LYS A 230 2.06 -11.47 14.01
CA LYS A 230 2.95 -11.40 15.19
C LYS A 230 4.42 -11.23 14.79
N LYS A 231 4.87 -11.92 13.74
CA LYS A 231 6.23 -11.78 13.21
C LYS A 231 6.47 -10.36 12.69
N ILE A 232 5.56 -9.81 11.88
CA ILE A 232 5.66 -8.45 11.34
C ILE A 232 5.63 -7.41 12.46
N PHE A 233 4.68 -7.51 13.39
CA PHE A 233 4.59 -6.58 14.52
C PHE A 233 5.79 -6.65 15.46
N LYS A 234 6.43 -7.81 15.61
CA LYS A 234 7.70 -7.92 16.34
C LYS A 234 8.82 -7.17 15.64
N ILE A 235 8.88 -7.23 14.30
CA ILE A 235 9.94 -6.61 13.51
C ILE A 235 9.77 -5.09 13.45
N ILE A 236 8.55 -4.60 13.23
CA ILE A 236 8.31 -3.15 13.13
C ILE A 236 8.42 -2.43 14.49
N GLY A 237 8.42 -3.18 15.60
CA GLY A 237 8.58 -2.64 16.94
C GLY A 237 7.41 -1.74 17.35
N ASN A 238 7.73 -0.50 17.75
CA ASN A 238 6.78 0.46 18.31
C ASN A 238 6.85 1.80 17.53
N PRO A 239 6.25 1.85 16.32
CA PRO A 239 6.21 3.06 15.49
C PRO A 239 5.47 4.20 16.21
N ASP A 240 5.60 5.42 15.73
CA ASP A 240 4.89 6.57 16.32
C ASP A 240 3.40 6.53 15.96
N TYR A 241 3.08 6.02 14.77
CA TYR A 241 1.72 5.98 14.25
C TYR A 241 1.39 4.64 13.61
N PHE A 242 0.11 4.27 13.68
CA PHE A 242 -0.50 3.18 12.94
C PHE A 242 -1.65 3.71 12.08
N LEU A 243 -1.70 3.32 10.81
CA LEU A 243 -2.87 3.42 9.94
C LEU A 243 -3.24 2.02 9.47
N LEU A 244 -4.24 1.43 10.12
CA LEU A 244 -4.77 0.12 9.75
C LEU A 244 -6.20 0.28 9.24
N ALA A 245 -6.54 -0.47 8.20
CA ALA A 245 -7.92 -0.72 7.81
C ALA A 245 -8.13 -2.24 7.75
N TYR A 246 -9.31 -2.73 8.12
CA TYR A 246 -9.59 -4.16 8.13
C TYR A 246 -11.08 -4.45 8.05
N GLN A 247 -11.42 -5.58 7.44
CA GLN A 247 -12.74 -6.20 7.45
C GLN A 247 -12.96 -6.96 8.76
N ASN A 248 -14.20 -6.97 9.27
CA ASN A 248 -14.55 -7.59 10.56
C ASN A 248 -14.11 -9.05 10.66
N ASN A 249 -14.31 -9.82 9.57
CA ASN A 249 -13.89 -11.21 9.47
C ASN A 249 -13.15 -11.41 8.15
N PHE A 250 -12.09 -12.21 8.17
CA PHE A 250 -11.43 -12.69 6.96
C PHE A 250 -11.08 -14.15 7.10
N GLU A 251 -11.66 -14.98 6.22
CA GLU A 251 -11.53 -16.43 6.26
C GLU A 251 -11.74 -16.97 7.68
N GLU A 252 -10.70 -17.52 8.30
CA GLU A 252 -10.75 -18.13 9.63
C GLU A 252 -10.65 -17.15 10.82
N VAL A 253 -10.44 -15.84 10.59
CA VAL A 253 -10.09 -14.87 11.64
C VAL A 253 -11.18 -13.83 11.88
N ASP A 254 -11.63 -13.72 13.13
CA ASP A 254 -12.33 -12.55 13.67
C ASP A 254 -11.30 -11.44 13.94
N ASN A 255 -11.22 -10.49 13.02
CA ASN A 255 -10.27 -9.39 13.08
C ASN A 255 -10.65 -8.36 14.15
N VAL A 256 -11.95 -8.19 14.45
CA VAL A 256 -12.40 -7.29 15.51
C VAL A 256 -11.86 -7.77 16.86
N LYS A 257 -12.00 -9.06 17.15
CA LYS A 257 -11.46 -9.66 18.37
C LYS A 257 -9.93 -9.55 18.42
N TYR A 258 -9.25 -9.85 17.31
CA TYR A 258 -7.80 -9.76 17.22
C TYR A 258 -7.27 -8.35 17.52
N PHE A 259 -7.82 -7.33 16.85
CA PHE A 259 -7.34 -5.95 16.99
C PHE A 259 -7.71 -5.33 18.33
N LYS A 260 -8.84 -5.71 18.94
CA LYS A 260 -9.14 -5.35 20.35
C LYS A 260 -8.04 -5.85 21.30
N SER A 261 -7.61 -7.10 21.16
CA SER A 261 -6.50 -7.64 21.97
C SER A 261 -5.18 -6.92 21.67
N PHE A 262 -4.87 -6.66 20.39
CA PHE A 262 -3.67 -5.92 19.99
C PHE A 262 -3.59 -4.52 20.63
N CYS A 263 -4.71 -3.78 20.66
CA CYS A 263 -4.78 -2.47 21.32
C CYS A 263 -4.59 -2.59 22.84
N ALA A 264 -5.20 -3.59 23.47
CA ALA A 264 -5.09 -3.80 24.92
C ALA A 264 -3.66 -4.13 25.38
N GLU A 265 -2.88 -4.81 24.55
CA GLU A 265 -1.44 -5.08 24.79
C GLU A 265 -0.57 -3.83 24.62
N LYS A 266 -0.96 -2.90 23.74
CA LYS A 266 -0.23 -1.68 23.40
C LYS A 266 -0.82 -0.45 24.09
N LYS A 267 -0.67 -0.42 25.42
CA LYS A 267 -1.21 0.65 26.29
C LYS A 267 -0.53 2.02 26.13
N ASN A 268 0.63 2.05 25.49
CA ASN A 268 1.39 3.28 25.23
C ASN A 268 0.92 4.01 23.96
N TYR A 269 -0.29 3.69 23.47
CA TYR A 269 -0.89 4.30 22.30
C TYR A 269 -2.31 4.77 22.62
N LEU A 270 -2.67 5.92 22.06
CA LEU A 270 -4.04 6.35 21.91
C LEU A 270 -4.61 5.69 20.66
N TRP A 271 -5.67 4.89 20.82
CA TRP A 271 -6.29 4.15 19.72
C TRP A 271 -7.66 4.73 19.35
N HIS A 272 -7.87 4.90 18.05
CA HIS A 272 -9.16 5.20 17.44
C HIS A 272 -9.60 4.02 16.58
N ASP A 273 -10.61 3.28 17.05
CA ASP A 273 -11.21 2.13 16.35
C ASP A 273 -12.66 2.43 16.01
N PHE A 274 -12.97 2.57 14.71
CA PHE A 274 -14.30 2.94 14.25
C PHE A 274 -14.62 2.32 12.89
N GLU A 275 -15.91 2.08 12.64
CA GLU A 275 -16.39 1.53 11.37
C GLU A 275 -16.31 2.60 10.26
N ILE A 276 -16.01 2.17 9.04
CA ILE A 276 -16.03 3.02 7.85
C ILE A 276 -17.48 3.14 7.38
N GLU A 277 -18.08 4.32 7.55
CA GLU A 277 -19.52 4.55 7.39
C GLU A 277 -20.07 4.03 6.06
N HIS A 278 -19.39 4.31 4.95
CA HIS A 278 -19.81 3.89 3.61
C HIS A 278 -19.32 2.48 3.22
N LEU A 279 -18.47 1.84 4.03
CA LEU A 279 -17.96 0.48 3.82
C LEU A 279 -18.28 -0.41 5.01
N LYS A 280 -19.56 -0.72 5.19
CA LYS A 280 -20.07 -1.56 6.28
C LYS A 280 -19.27 -2.86 6.45
N GLY A 281 -19.00 -3.21 7.69
CA GLY A 281 -18.17 -4.36 8.03
C GLY A 281 -16.66 -4.13 7.88
N ASN A 282 -16.22 -2.92 7.53
CA ASN A 282 -14.81 -2.52 7.51
C ASN A 282 -14.57 -1.42 8.53
N ARG A 283 -13.36 -1.40 9.10
CA ARG A 283 -12.99 -0.54 10.21
C ARG A 283 -11.65 0.09 9.98
N TYR A 284 -11.46 1.29 10.51
CA TYR A 284 -10.14 1.85 10.75
C TYR A 284 -9.68 1.51 12.16
N LEU A 285 -8.39 1.23 12.30
CA LEU A 285 -7.68 1.30 13.57
C LEU A 285 -6.48 2.23 13.40
N ILE A 286 -6.60 3.43 13.96
CA ILE A 286 -5.57 4.47 13.93
C ILE A 286 -4.96 4.58 15.33
N GLY A 287 -3.63 4.54 15.40
CA GLY A 287 -2.90 4.62 16.66
C GLY A 287 -1.90 5.77 16.66
N GLU A 288 -1.79 6.48 17.76
CA GLU A 288 -0.76 7.48 18.03
C GLU A 288 -0.06 7.16 19.34
N LYS A 289 1.28 7.09 19.32
CA LYS A 289 2.09 6.81 20.50
C LYS A 289 1.97 7.95 21.51
N ILE A 290 1.66 7.62 22.76
CA ILE A 290 1.60 8.58 23.86
C ILE A 290 3.03 9.00 24.18
N LYS A 291 3.29 10.31 24.19
CA LYS A 291 4.58 10.91 24.51
C LYS A 291 4.77 11.08 26.02
#